data_AF-A0A7S2QWH2-F1
#
_entry.id   AF-A0A7S2QWH2-F1
#
_cell.length_a   1.000
_cell.length_b   1.000
_cell.length_c   1.000
_cell.angle_alpha   90.00
_cell.angle_beta   90.00
_cell.angle_gamma   90.00
#
_symmetry.space_group_name_H-M   'P 1'
#
loop_
_entity.id
_entity.type
_entity.pdbx_description
1 polymer ?
#
loop_
_entity_poly.entity_id
_entity_poly.type
_entity_poly.pdbx_seq_one_letter_code
_entity_poly.pdbx_strand_id
1 'polypeptide(L)'
;IDDTVVGITAPVGFFDPLGFSKGQSDATMKYYRESELKHGRVAMAACLGWYLNAGGVHPAFNSALSNDPLKAMVELPAVGWLQFVLGCGAIEWLGQQIKERPGYVPGDLLGAAYWVDDSDEGWVSYQNKEINNGRLAMLAFAGIMYQDVFVGDYGDMMYKQLVR
;
A
#
# COMPACT_ATOMS: atom_id res chain seq x y z
N ILE A 1 -23.82 1.50 -14.15
CA ILE A 1 -22.56 1.54 -13.39
C ILE A 1 -22.31 3.02 -13.25
N ASP A 2 -22.47 3.55 -12.04
CA ASP A 2 -22.33 4.98 -11.81
C ASP A 2 -20.87 5.37 -12.10
N ASP A 3 -20.64 6.34 -12.98
CA ASP A 3 -19.29 6.73 -13.43
C ASP A 3 -18.58 7.63 -12.39
N THR A 4 -19.19 7.81 -11.21
CA THR A 4 -18.70 8.62 -10.09
C THR A 4 -17.95 7.81 -9.02
N VAL A 5 -17.69 6.51 -9.25
CA VAL A 5 -17.05 5.65 -8.25
C VAL A 5 -15.53 5.81 -8.27
N VAL A 6 -14.96 6.14 -7.11
CA VAL A 6 -13.52 6.23 -6.84
C VAL A 6 -12.77 5.02 -7.43
N GLY A 7 -11.63 5.26 -8.08
CA GLY A 7 -10.74 4.23 -8.64
C GLY A 7 -11.00 3.86 -10.10
N ILE A 8 -12.06 4.41 -10.72
CA ILE A 8 -12.29 4.37 -12.16
C ILE A 8 -11.56 5.57 -12.77
N THR A 9 -10.42 5.33 -13.41
CA THR A 9 -9.60 6.39 -13.99
C THR A 9 -9.09 5.98 -15.37
N ALA A 10 -8.85 6.97 -16.25
CA ALA A 10 -8.13 6.73 -17.50
C ALA A 10 -6.69 6.26 -17.18
N PRO A 11 -6.08 5.36 -18.00
CA PRO A 11 -6.49 4.94 -19.34
C PRO A 11 -7.42 3.72 -19.41
N VAL A 12 -7.60 2.96 -18.33
CA VAL A 12 -8.30 1.66 -18.36
C VAL A 12 -9.77 1.72 -17.95
N GLY A 13 -10.22 2.81 -17.31
CA GLY A 13 -11.60 2.94 -16.84
C GLY A 13 -11.94 1.84 -15.83
N PHE A 14 -13.11 1.21 -15.99
CA PHE A 14 -13.51 0.08 -15.18
C PHE A 14 -12.84 -1.22 -15.66
N PHE A 15 -11.81 -1.66 -14.91
CA PHE A 15 -11.00 -2.81 -15.26
C PHE A 15 -11.36 -4.04 -14.41
N ASP A 16 -12.23 -4.92 -14.94
CA ASP A 16 -12.50 -6.26 -14.40
C ASP A 16 -12.58 -7.30 -15.54
N PRO A 17 -11.43 -7.78 -16.06
CA PRO A 17 -11.40 -8.74 -17.16
C PRO A 17 -11.86 -10.15 -16.75
N LEU A 18 -11.73 -10.51 -15.48
CA LEU A 18 -12.04 -11.85 -14.95
C LEU A 18 -13.46 -11.94 -14.36
N GLY A 19 -14.17 -10.82 -14.25
CA GLY A 19 -15.56 -10.78 -13.82
C GLY A 19 -15.74 -11.00 -12.31
N PHE A 20 -14.72 -10.71 -11.50
CA PHE A 20 -14.80 -10.92 -10.05
C PHE A 20 -15.82 -10.02 -9.36
N SER A 21 -16.20 -8.89 -9.96
CA SER A 21 -17.22 -7.99 -9.40
C SER A 21 -18.64 -8.35 -9.82
N LYS A 22 -18.83 -9.28 -10.78
CA LYS A 22 -20.15 -9.59 -11.34
C LYS A 22 -20.93 -10.52 -10.40
N GLY A 23 -22.13 -10.10 -10.00
CA GLY A 23 -23.03 -10.91 -9.17
C GLY A 23 -22.61 -11.05 -7.70
N GLN A 24 -21.67 -10.23 -7.24
CA GLN A 24 -21.24 -10.21 -5.84
C GLN A 24 -22.15 -9.34 -4.97
N SER A 25 -22.19 -9.66 -3.67
CA SER A 25 -22.90 -8.84 -2.68
C SER A 25 -22.18 -7.52 -2.41
N ASP A 26 -22.93 -6.49 -1.99
CA ASP A 26 -22.35 -5.20 -1.61
C ASP A 26 -21.30 -5.32 -0.50
N ALA A 27 -21.52 -6.23 0.46
CA ALA A 27 -20.56 -6.49 1.53
C ALA A 27 -19.23 -7.04 0.98
N THR A 28 -19.30 -7.94 0.00
CA THR A 28 -18.12 -8.48 -0.68
C THR A 28 -17.37 -7.40 -1.47
N MET A 29 -18.11 -6.52 -2.16
CA MET A 29 -17.50 -5.41 -2.92
C MET A 29 -16.80 -4.40 -2.00
N LYS A 30 -17.40 -4.07 -0.85
CA LYS A 30 -16.78 -3.23 0.18
C LYS A 30 -15.50 -3.88 0.72
N TYR A 31 -15.53 -5.18 0.98
CA TYR A 31 -14.36 -5.93 1.42
C TYR A 31 -13.22 -5.91 0.40
N TYR A 32 -13.51 -6.08 -0.90
CA TYR A 32 -12.48 -5.97 -1.94
C TYR A 32 -11.87 -4.58 -2.01
N ARG A 33 -12.68 -3.53 -1.89
CA ARG A 33 -12.19 -2.15 -1.87
C ARG A 33 -11.28 -1.87 -0.68
N GLU A 34 -11.69 -2.29 0.52
CA GLU A 34 -10.86 -2.16 1.72
C GLU A 34 -9.54 -2.91 1.60
N SER A 35 -9.60 -4.11 1.03
CA SER A 35 -8.42 -4.94 0.82
C SER A 35 -7.45 -4.25 -0.14
N GLU A 36 -7.94 -3.73 -1.27
CA GLU A 36 -7.13 -2.97 -2.23
C GLU A 36 -6.44 -1.77 -1.58
N LEU A 37 -7.18 -0.97 -0.82
CA LEU A 37 -6.62 0.21 -0.13
C LEU A 37 -5.57 -0.17 0.91
N LYS A 38 -5.80 -1.24 1.69
CA LYS A 38 -4.81 -1.71 2.67
C LYS A 38 -3.53 -2.16 1.98
N HIS A 39 -3.61 -2.99 0.94
CA HIS A 39 -2.43 -3.45 0.20
C HIS A 39 -1.70 -2.28 -0.47
N GLY A 40 -2.42 -1.34 -1.07
CA GLY A 40 -1.84 -0.14 -1.68
C GLY A 40 -1.08 0.72 -0.67
N ARG A 41 -1.67 1.00 0.50
CA ARG A 41 -1.01 1.78 1.58
C ARG A 41 0.25 1.10 2.10
N VAL A 42 0.18 -0.21 2.36
CA VAL A 42 1.34 -0.99 2.82
C VAL A 42 2.43 -1.01 1.76
N ALA A 43 2.08 -1.20 0.48
CA ALA A 43 3.04 -1.21 -0.62
C ALA A 43 3.72 0.14 -0.83
N MET A 44 2.99 1.25 -0.70
CA MET A 44 3.56 2.60 -0.77
C MET A 44 4.58 2.85 0.34
N ALA A 45 4.23 2.48 1.59
CA ALA A 45 5.15 2.58 2.72
C ALA A 45 6.37 1.67 2.56
N ALA A 46 6.18 0.45 2.04
CA ALA A 46 7.25 -0.50 1.78
C ALA A 46 8.23 -0.01 0.70
N CYS A 47 7.73 0.58 -0.40
CA CYS A 47 8.59 1.16 -1.44
C CYS A 47 9.43 2.32 -0.88
N LEU A 48 8.82 3.24 -0.13
CA LEU A 48 9.54 4.34 0.50
C LEU A 48 10.61 3.82 1.47
N GLY A 49 10.26 2.85 2.32
CA GLY A 49 11.18 2.21 3.25
C GLY A 49 12.34 1.51 2.55
N TRP A 50 12.08 0.84 1.42
CA TRP A 50 13.12 0.21 0.61
C TRP A 50 14.11 1.23 0.06
N TYR A 51 13.62 2.31 -0.57
CA TYR A 51 14.48 3.32 -1.16
C TYR A 51 15.30 4.10 -0.13
N LEU A 52 14.73 4.37 1.06
CA LEU A 52 15.47 5.01 2.15
C LEU A 52 16.62 4.13 2.66
N ASN A 53 16.38 2.83 2.84
CA ASN A 53 17.42 1.87 3.24
C ASN A 53 18.47 1.69 2.15
N ALA A 54 18.06 1.52 0.89
CA ALA A 54 18.98 1.40 -0.24
C ALA A 54 19.83 2.68 -0.44
N GLY A 55 19.29 3.85 -0.08
CA GLY A 55 20.02 5.12 -0.04
C GLY A 55 20.99 5.29 1.13
N GLY A 56 21.09 4.30 2.03
CA GLY A 56 21.99 4.30 3.18
C GLY A 56 21.54 5.15 4.37
N VAL A 57 20.27 5.59 4.39
CA VAL A 57 19.73 6.45 5.44
C VAL A 57 18.93 5.61 6.44
N HIS A 58 19.65 4.97 7.37
CA HIS A 58 19.12 4.27 8.53
C HIS A 58 19.73 4.83 9.82
N PRO A 59 19.06 5.82 10.47
CA PRO A 59 19.58 6.48 11.68
C PRO A 59 19.52 5.59 12.94
N ALA A 60 18.76 4.49 12.90
CA ALA A 60 18.73 3.52 13.98
C ALA A 60 20.05 2.74 14.05
N PHE A 61 20.50 2.41 15.28
CA PHE A 61 21.69 1.60 15.54
C PHE A 61 23.01 2.12 14.93
N ASN A 62 23.18 3.44 14.80
CA ASN A 62 24.35 4.05 14.16
C ASN A 62 24.63 3.53 12.75
N SER A 63 23.58 3.20 11.98
CA SER A 63 23.75 2.68 10.62
C SER A 63 24.52 1.35 10.54
N ALA A 64 24.46 0.55 11.61
CA ALA A 64 25.13 -0.75 11.68
C ALA A 64 24.42 -1.88 10.89
N LEU A 65 23.22 -1.61 10.38
CA LEU A 65 22.42 -2.57 9.62
C LEU A 65 22.84 -2.57 8.14
N SER A 66 22.63 -3.69 7.44
CA SER A 66 22.91 -3.75 6.00
C SER A 66 22.06 -2.76 5.20
N ASN A 67 22.65 -2.17 4.14
CA ASN A 67 21.90 -1.34 3.17
C ASN A 67 20.96 -2.19 2.30
N ASP A 68 21.14 -3.52 2.28
CA ASP A 68 20.27 -4.47 1.59
C ASP A 68 19.00 -4.68 2.43
N PRO A 69 17.82 -4.22 1.99
CA PRO A 69 16.63 -4.24 2.83
C PRO A 69 16.20 -5.66 3.24
N LEU A 70 16.43 -6.66 2.38
CA LEU A 70 16.16 -8.07 2.72
C LEU A 70 17.10 -8.62 3.78
N LYS A 71 18.38 -8.22 3.79
CA LYS A 71 19.33 -8.66 4.84
C LYS A 71 19.04 -7.94 6.15
N ALA A 72 18.77 -6.63 6.08
CA ALA A 72 18.32 -5.84 7.21
C ALA A 72 17.10 -6.46 7.91
N MET A 73 16.16 -7.01 7.14
CA MET A 73 14.98 -7.72 7.65
C MET A 73 15.35 -8.93 8.54
N VAL A 74 16.37 -9.69 8.15
CA VAL A 74 16.84 -10.90 8.85
C VAL A 74 17.76 -10.58 10.03
N GLU A 75 18.51 -9.48 9.95
CA GLU A 75 19.40 -9.00 11.01
C GLU A 75 18.65 -8.47 12.24
N LEU A 76 17.37 -8.13 12.09
CA LEU A 76 16.54 -7.64 13.19
C LEU A 76 16.34 -8.71 14.27
N PRO A 77 16.48 -8.35 15.56
CA PRO A 77 16.25 -9.28 16.66
C PRO A 77 14.78 -9.73 16.70
N ALA A 78 14.55 -11.00 17.08
CA ALA A 78 13.20 -11.58 17.16
C ALA A 78 12.23 -10.78 18.05
N VAL A 79 12.75 -10.10 19.08
CA VAL A 79 11.97 -9.21 19.94
C VAL A 79 11.45 -7.99 19.17
N GLY A 80 12.23 -7.43 18.25
CA GLY A 80 11.81 -6.33 17.38
C GLY A 80 10.68 -6.76 16.45
N TRP A 81 10.78 -7.94 15.86
CA TRP A 81 9.71 -8.55 15.08
C TRP A 81 8.43 -8.75 15.88
N LEU A 82 8.53 -9.27 17.10
CA LEU A 82 7.37 -9.48 17.97
C LEU A 82 6.67 -8.14 18.29
N GLN A 83 7.43 -7.10 18.65
CA GLN A 83 6.88 -5.78 18.92
C GLN A 83 6.20 -5.17 17.68
N PHE A 84 6.82 -5.31 16.51
CA PHE A 84 6.26 -4.84 15.24
C PHE A 84 4.93 -5.52 14.92
N VAL A 85 4.90 -6.86 14.95
CA VAL A 85 3.68 -7.63 14.65
C VAL A 85 2.58 -7.34 15.66
N LEU A 86 2.90 -7.23 16.96
CA LEU A 86 1.92 -6.85 17.98
C LEU A 86 1.41 -5.42 17.78
N GLY A 87 2.27 -4.47 17.42
CA GLY A 87 1.88 -3.11 17.11
C GLY A 87 0.91 -3.03 15.92
N CYS A 88 1.24 -3.71 14.81
CA CYS A 88 0.35 -3.84 13.67
C CYS A 88 -0.97 -4.51 14.06
N GLY A 89 -0.92 -5.60 14.83
CA GLY A 89 -2.11 -6.32 15.30
C GLY A 89 -3.03 -5.44 16.16
N ALA A 90 -2.47 -4.60 17.04
CA ALA A 90 -3.25 -3.66 17.85
C ALA A 90 -3.95 -2.59 16.99
N ILE A 91 -3.27 -2.07 15.96
CA ILE A 91 -3.85 -1.11 15.01
C ILE A 91 -4.95 -1.78 14.18
N GLU A 92 -4.76 -3.03 13.74
CA GLU A 92 -5.80 -3.76 13.02
C GLU A 92 -7.02 -4.06 13.89
N TRP A 93 -6.81 -4.40 15.16
CA TRP A 93 -7.89 -4.59 16.12
C TRP A 93 -8.69 -3.29 16.32
N LEU A 94 -8.02 -2.14 16.49
CA LEU A 94 -8.68 -0.84 16.51
C LEU A 94 -9.46 -0.58 15.20
N GLY A 95 -8.86 -0.93 14.07
CA GLY A 95 -9.49 -0.83 12.75
C GLY A 95 -10.78 -1.65 12.65
N GLN A 96 -10.83 -2.85 13.24
CA GLN A 96 -12.07 -3.64 13.30
C GLN A 96 -13.16 -2.93 14.10
N GLN A 97 -12.82 -2.36 15.25
CA GLN A 97 -13.77 -1.60 16.08
C GLN A 97 -14.33 -0.36 15.35
N ILE A 98 -13.55 0.25 14.45
CA ILE A 98 -14.00 1.38 13.63
C ILE A 98 -14.97 0.92 12.54
N LYS A 99 -14.73 -0.26 11.93
CA LYS A 99 -15.59 -0.83 10.87
C LYS A 99 -16.99 -1.20 11.35
N GLU A 100 -17.14 -1.54 12.62
CA GLU A 100 -18.44 -1.89 13.22
C GLU A 100 -19.35 -0.66 13.44
N ARG A 101 -18.86 0.56 13.21
CA ARG A 101 -19.65 1.78 13.40
C ARG A 101 -20.65 2.01 12.26
N PRO A 102 -21.87 2.50 12.56
CA PRO A 102 -22.85 2.85 11.54
C PRO A 102 -22.34 4.01 10.67
N GLY A 103 -22.46 3.88 9.35
CA GLY A 103 -22.02 4.90 8.38
C GLY A 103 -20.57 4.79 7.93
N TYR A 104 -19.87 3.69 8.24
CA TYR A 104 -18.50 3.47 7.79
C TYR A 104 -18.39 3.33 6.26
N VAL A 105 -17.50 4.13 5.66
CA VAL A 105 -17.13 4.06 4.25
C VAL A 105 -15.88 3.16 4.10
N PRO A 106 -15.84 2.24 3.13
CA PRO A 106 -14.71 1.34 2.89
C PRO A 106 -13.36 2.07 2.80
N GLY A 107 -12.46 1.80 3.75
CA GLY A 107 -11.10 2.35 3.75
C GLY A 107 -10.91 3.68 4.50
N ASP A 108 -11.99 4.22 5.08
CA ASP A 108 -11.95 5.43 5.90
C ASP A 108 -11.69 5.14 7.38
N LEU A 109 -10.43 4.84 7.72
CA LEU A 109 -9.99 4.62 9.11
C LEU A 109 -9.95 5.92 9.93
N LEU A 110 -9.89 7.09 9.28
CA LEU A 110 -9.75 8.39 9.94
C LEU A 110 -11.10 9.05 10.23
N GLY A 111 -12.19 8.56 9.63
CA GLY A 111 -13.51 9.18 9.71
C GLY A 111 -13.60 10.48 8.91
N ALA A 112 -12.85 10.59 7.82
CA ALA A 112 -12.89 11.75 6.93
C ALA A 112 -14.29 11.94 6.31
N ALA A 113 -15.06 10.86 6.17
CA ALA A 113 -16.45 10.87 5.72
C ALA A 113 -17.39 11.65 6.65
N TYR A 114 -16.97 11.96 7.89
CA TYR A 114 -17.73 12.84 8.79
C TYR A 114 -17.64 14.32 8.37
N TRP A 115 -16.57 14.70 7.67
CA TRP A 115 -16.26 16.10 7.34
C TRP A 115 -16.45 16.44 5.87
N VAL A 116 -16.27 15.45 4.99
CA VAL A 116 -16.34 15.62 3.53
C VAL A 116 -17.20 14.50 2.97
N ASP A 117 -18.20 14.89 2.19
CA ASP A 117 -19.01 13.97 1.41
C ASP A 117 -18.35 13.71 0.05
N ASP A 118 -18.56 12.53 -0.54
CA ASP A 118 -17.96 12.13 -1.82
C ASP A 118 -18.57 12.89 -3.03
N SER A 119 -19.29 13.98 -2.78
CA SER A 119 -19.86 14.88 -3.79
C SER A 119 -18.90 15.97 -4.27
N ASP A 120 -17.78 16.20 -3.56
CA ASP A 120 -16.73 17.12 -4.01
C ASP A 120 -15.77 16.42 -4.99
N GLU A 121 -15.70 16.92 -6.23
CA GLU A 121 -14.77 16.45 -7.26
C GLU A 121 -13.31 16.51 -6.80
N GLY A 122 -12.96 17.48 -5.94
CA GLY A 122 -11.64 17.60 -5.36
C GLY A 122 -11.28 16.40 -4.49
N TRP A 123 -12.21 15.96 -3.65
CA TRP A 123 -12.03 14.82 -2.75
C TRP A 123 -11.89 13.50 -3.51
N VAL A 124 -12.78 13.27 -4.48
CA VAL A 124 -12.72 12.09 -5.37
C VAL A 124 -11.39 12.06 -6.15
N SER A 125 -10.91 13.22 -6.62
CA SER A 125 -9.61 13.33 -7.29
C SER A 125 -8.44 12.97 -6.37
N TYR A 126 -8.48 13.37 -5.09
CA TYR A 126 -7.44 12.98 -4.13
C TYR A 126 -7.44 11.48 -3.83
N GLN A 127 -8.62 10.87 -3.64
CA GLN A 127 -8.73 9.42 -3.45
C GLN A 127 -8.25 8.65 -4.68
N ASN A 128 -8.53 9.15 -5.88
CA ASN A 128 -8.03 8.58 -7.15
C ASN A 128 -6.51 8.63 -7.25
N LYS A 129 -5.86 9.69 -6.74
CA LYS A 129 -4.39 9.77 -6.68
C LYS A 129 -3.82 8.74 -5.70
N GLU A 130 -4.42 8.59 -4.53
CA GLU A 130 -4.00 7.61 -3.54
C GLU A 130 -4.07 6.18 -4.10
N ILE A 131 -5.21 5.79 -4.65
CA ILE A 131 -5.40 4.41 -5.15
C ILE A 131 -4.51 4.10 -6.34
N ASN A 132 -4.30 5.06 -7.25
CA ASN A 132 -3.43 4.85 -8.41
C ASN A 132 -1.96 4.73 -8.01
N ASN A 133 -1.49 5.52 -7.04
CA ASN A 133 -0.15 5.35 -6.47
C ASN A 133 -0.03 4.03 -5.71
N GLY A 134 -1.08 3.60 -4.99
CA GLY A 134 -1.13 2.30 -4.33
C GLY A 134 -1.02 1.13 -5.32
N ARG A 135 -1.77 1.17 -6.43
CA ARG A 135 -1.70 0.16 -7.50
C ARG A 135 -0.31 0.07 -8.12
N LEU A 136 0.29 1.22 -8.43
CA LEU A 136 1.65 1.29 -8.94
C LEU A 136 2.66 0.71 -7.93
N ALA A 137 2.53 1.09 -6.66
CA ALA A 137 3.43 0.64 -5.59
C ALA A 137 3.37 -0.87 -5.37
N MET A 138 2.19 -1.49 -5.47
CA MET A 138 2.05 -2.96 -5.37
C MET A 138 2.87 -3.68 -6.44
N LEU A 139 2.84 -3.20 -7.68
CA LEU A 139 3.63 -3.77 -8.77
C LEU A 139 5.13 -3.45 -8.63
N ALA A 140 5.46 -2.21 -8.24
CA ALA A 140 6.83 -1.78 -8.05
C ALA A 140 7.54 -2.61 -6.96
N PHE A 141 6.88 -2.83 -5.81
CA PHE A 141 7.44 -3.62 -4.72
C PHE A 141 7.66 -5.08 -5.14
N ALA A 142 6.70 -5.69 -5.83
CA ALA A 142 6.87 -7.05 -6.36
C ALA A 142 8.06 -7.16 -7.33
N GLY A 143 8.23 -6.15 -8.20
CA GLY A 143 9.37 -6.06 -9.11
C GLY A 143 10.71 -5.92 -8.40
N ILE A 144 10.80 -5.03 -7.40
CA ILE A 144 12.02 -4.81 -6.62
C ILE A 144 12.40 -6.04 -5.81
N MET A 145 11.44 -6.73 -5.19
CA MET A 145 11.74 -7.98 -4.50
C MET A 145 12.26 -9.06 -5.46
N TYR A 146 11.66 -9.19 -6.65
CA TYR A 146 12.15 -10.11 -7.67
C TYR A 146 13.58 -9.76 -8.09
N GLN A 147 13.86 -8.46 -8.29
CA GLN A 147 15.17 -7.96 -8.66
C GLN A 147 16.24 -8.32 -7.62
N ASP A 148 15.98 -8.07 -6.34
CA ASP A 148 16.93 -8.35 -5.26
C ASP A 148 17.19 -9.86 -5.12
N VAL A 149 16.14 -10.69 -5.19
CA VAL A 149 16.26 -12.15 -5.03
C VAL A 149 17.00 -12.83 -6.18
N PHE A 150 16.73 -12.45 -7.43
CA PHE A 150 17.27 -13.16 -8.60
C PHE A 150 18.51 -12.52 -9.20
N VAL A 151 18.59 -11.18 -9.18
CA VAL A 151 19.71 -10.44 -9.78
C VAL A 151 20.75 -10.07 -8.72
N GLY A 152 20.36 -9.97 -7.46
CA GLY A 152 21.24 -9.57 -6.36
C GLY A 152 21.58 -8.08 -6.35
N ASP A 153 20.81 -7.26 -7.09
CA ASP A 153 20.90 -5.80 -7.07
C ASP A 153 19.61 -5.24 -6.46
N TYR A 154 19.75 -4.57 -5.33
CA TYR A 154 18.66 -3.99 -4.53
C TYR A 154 18.39 -2.52 -4.88
N GLY A 155 19.22 -1.92 -5.74
CA GLY A 155 19.16 -0.52 -6.12
C GLY A 155 18.50 -0.27 -7.48
N ASP A 156 18.71 0.93 -8.01
CA ASP A 156 18.22 1.30 -9.34
C ASP A 156 18.98 0.55 -10.44
N MET A 157 18.28 -0.31 -11.17
CA MET A 157 18.80 -0.97 -12.38
C MET A 157 18.44 -0.25 -13.68
N MET A 158 17.44 0.63 -13.66
CA MET A 158 16.90 1.26 -14.85
C MET A 158 17.87 2.31 -15.40
N TYR A 159 18.42 3.16 -14.54
CA TYR A 159 19.36 4.21 -14.97
C TYR A 159 20.83 3.81 -14.86
N LYS A 160 21.15 2.76 -14.10
CA LYS A 160 22.53 2.25 -13.93
C LYS A 160 23.16 1.78 -15.25
N GLN A 161 22.36 1.38 -16.24
CA GLN A 161 22.83 1.04 -17.59
C GLN A 161 23.13 2.27 -18.46
N LEU A 162 22.55 3.43 -18.15
CA LEU A 162 22.69 4.68 -18.91
C LEU A 162 23.91 5.52 -18.50
N VAL A 163 24.52 5.23 -17.35
CA VAL A 163 25.73 5.91 -16.85
C VAL A 163 27.01 5.14 -17.20
N ARG A 164 27.00 4.38 -18.32
CA ARG A 164 28.20 3.73 -18.88
C ARG A 164 28.80 4.53 -20.02
#